data_AF-A0A380NXK2-F1
#
_entry.id   AF-A0A380NXK2-F1
#
_cell.length_a   1.000
_cell.length_b   1.000
_cell.length_c   1.000
_cell.angle_alpha   90.00
_cell.angle_beta   90.00
_cell.angle_gamma   90.00
#
_symmetry.space_group_name_H-M   'P 1'
#
loop_
_entity.id
_entity.type
_entity.pdbx_description
1 polymer ?
#
loop_
_entity_poly.entity_id
_entity_poly.type
_entity_poly.pdbx_seq_one_letter_code
_entity_poly.pdbx_strand_id
1 'polypeptide(L)'
;MTHSINVSYQSYRLAKRWHLDARAVARAGLLHDMFFYDWRTTKFELGTHAYIHPRVSLRNAEKITDLSPKEKDIILKHMWGSTSALPHYRESILVDMVDNWAAVQEFFTPATERFKKLTHRKTKAN
;
A
#
# COMPACT_ATOMS: atom_id res chain seq x y z
N MET A 1 7.17 -1.35 -6.33
CA MET A 1 8.31 -0.60 -5.74
C MET A 1 7.98 0.88 -5.57
N THR A 2 7.68 1.65 -6.62
CA THR A 2 7.33 3.10 -6.48
C THR A 2 6.16 3.34 -5.51
N HIS A 3 5.13 2.49 -5.59
CA HIS A 3 3.99 2.48 -4.68
C HIS A 3 4.41 2.41 -3.20
N SER A 4 5.10 1.34 -2.80
CA SER A 4 5.55 1.12 -1.42
C SER A 4 6.49 2.22 -0.90
N ILE A 5 7.34 2.79 -1.76
CA ILE A 5 8.19 3.93 -1.39
C ILE A 5 7.32 5.16 -1.09
N ASN A 6 6.34 5.47 -1.94
CA ASN A 6 5.44 6.59 -1.74
C ASN A 6 4.60 6.42 -0.47
N VAL A 7 3.99 5.24 -0.27
CA VAL A 7 3.20 4.91 0.92
C VAL A 7 4.06 5.04 2.19
N SER A 8 5.26 4.47 2.19
CA SER A 8 6.22 4.59 3.30
C SER A 8 6.55 6.05 3.62
N TYR A 9 6.91 6.83 2.60
CA TYR A 9 7.33 8.21 2.78
C TYR A 9 6.21 9.13 3.27
N GLN A 10 5.01 9.05 2.67
CA GLN A 10 3.89 9.89 3.10
C GLN A 10 3.43 9.51 4.50
N SER A 11 3.33 8.21 4.79
CA SER A 11 2.95 7.72 6.12
C SER A 11 3.97 8.16 7.17
N TYR A 12 5.27 8.11 6.88
CA TYR A 12 6.33 8.60 7.77
C TYR A 12 6.15 10.09 8.11
N ARG A 13 5.86 10.93 7.11
CA ARG A 13 5.65 12.38 7.33
C ARG A 13 4.44 12.64 8.22
N LEU A 14 3.33 11.93 7.99
CA LEU A 14 2.12 12.04 8.80
C LEU A 14 2.35 11.50 10.22
N ALA A 15 3.04 10.37 10.36
CA ALA A 15 3.38 9.79 11.65
C ALA A 15 4.20 10.75 12.51
N LYS A 16 5.21 11.43 11.92
CA LYS A 16 5.95 12.48 12.62
C LYS A 16 5.06 13.64 13.08
N ARG A 17 4.15 14.08 12.21
CA ARG A 17 3.23 15.18 12.51
C ARG A 17 2.23 14.83 13.62
N TRP A 18 1.85 13.57 13.73
CA TRP A 18 0.88 13.08 14.71
C TRP A 18 1.51 12.40 15.93
N HIS A 19 2.83 12.53 16.09
CA HIS A 19 3.58 11.93 17.20
C HIS A 19 3.36 10.41 17.34
N LEU A 20 3.24 9.72 16.20
CA LEU A 20 3.20 8.26 16.14
C LEU A 20 4.61 7.67 15.95
N ASP A 21 4.72 6.35 16.00
CA ASP A 21 5.97 5.63 15.75
C ASP A 21 6.36 5.68 14.26
N ALA A 22 7.00 6.79 13.88
CA ALA A 22 7.40 7.06 12.51
C ALA A 22 8.40 6.02 11.98
N ARG A 23 9.20 5.38 12.85
CA ARG A 23 10.16 4.34 12.46
C ARG A 23 9.43 3.07 12.05
N ALA A 24 8.51 2.59 12.88
CA ALA A 24 7.69 1.42 12.55
C ALA A 24 6.87 1.67 11.27
N VAL A 25 6.26 2.85 11.13
CA VAL A 25 5.49 3.24 9.94
C VAL A 25 6.34 3.23 8.67
N ALA A 26 7.52 3.85 8.70
CA ALA A 26 8.39 3.90 7.52
C ALA A 26 8.85 2.50 7.10
N ARG A 27 9.28 1.68 8.07
CA ARG A 27 9.74 0.31 7.82
C ARG A 27 8.62 -0.57 7.30
N ALA A 28 7.51 -0.67 8.03
CA ALA A 28 6.39 -1.51 7.62
C ALA A 28 5.73 -1.03 6.34
N GLY A 29 5.59 0.29 6.13
CA GLY A 29 5.06 0.85 4.89
C GLY A 29 5.92 0.54 3.66
N LEU A 30 7.24 0.35 3.82
CA LEU A 30 8.09 -0.09 2.71
C LEU A 30 7.90 -1.60 2.41
N LEU A 31 7.58 -2.38 3.44
CA LEU A 31 7.52 -3.84 3.40
C LEU A 31 6.11 -4.40 3.16
N HIS A 32 5.06 -3.59 3.28
CA HIS A 32 3.67 -4.05 3.29
C HIS A 32 3.28 -4.84 2.02
N ASP A 33 3.92 -4.51 0.91
CA ASP A 33 3.62 -5.03 -0.43
C ASP A 33 4.70 -6.00 -0.97
N MET A 34 5.40 -6.69 -0.07
CA MET A 34 6.43 -7.69 -0.42
C MET A 34 5.86 -9.01 -0.96
N PHE A 35 5.08 -8.95 -2.03
CA PHE A 35 4.69 -10.11 -2.84
C PHE A 35 5.31 -10.02 -4.24
N PHE A 36 5.69 -11.17 -4.81
CA PHE A 36 6.50 -11.23 -6.04
C PHE A 36 5.76 -11.84 -7.24
N TYR A 37 4.43 -11.89 -7.20
CA TYR A 37 3.59 -12.43 -8.26
C TYR A 37 2.67 -11.34 -8.83
N ASP A 38 2.24 -11.52 -10.08
CA ASP A 38 1.21 -10.67 -10.67
C ASP A 38 -0.17 -11.15 -10.24
N TRP A 39 -0.89 -10.34 -9.47
CA TRP A 39 -2.21 -10.68 -8.93
C TRP A 39 -3.33 -10.68 -9.99
N ARG A 40 -3.10 -10.07 -11.16
CA ARG A 40 -4.09 -10.09 -12.25
C ARG A 40 -4.18 -11.47 -12.89
N THR A 41 -3.03 -12.15 -12.99
CA THR A 41 -2.89 -13.47 -13.62
C THR A 41 -2.87 -14.61 -12.60
N THR A 42 -2.27 -14.39 -11.43
CA THR A 42 -2.16 -15.40 -10.37
C THR A 42 -3.48 -15.54 -9.63
N LYS A 43 -4.05 -16.75 -9.60
CA LYS A 43 -5.24 -17.08 -8.82
C LYS A 43 -4.83 -18.01 -7.68
N PHE A 44 -5.36 -17.74 -6.49
CA PHE A 44 -5.17 -18.58 -5.32
C PHE A 44 -6.40 -19.45 -5.12
N GLU A 45 -6.20 -20.72 -4.81
CA GLU A 45 -7.29 -21.63 -4.42
C GLU A 45 -7.88 -21.25 -3.06
N LEU A 46 -7.05 -20.67 -2.18
CA LEU A 46 -7.38 -20.42 -0.78
C LEU A 46 -7.73 -18.95 -0.45
N GLY A 47 -8.37 -18.24 -1.38
CA GLY A 47 -8.95 -16.92 -1.12
C GLY A 47 -8.60 -15.84 -2.15
N THR A 48 -9.04 -14.62 -1.88
CA THR A 48 -8.80 -13.46 -2.76
C THR A 48 -7.38 -12.94 -2.62
N HIS A 49 -6.93 -12.14 -3.60
CA HIS A 49 -5.65 -11.44 -3.51
C HIS A 49 -5.55 -10.67 -2.19
N ALA A 50 -6.55 -9.83 -1.88
CA ALA A 50 -6.64 -9.01 -0.66
C ALA A 50 -6.46 -9.83 0.63
N TYR A 51 -6.92 -11.08 0.66
CA TYR A 51 -6.72 -11.96 1.80
C TYR A 51 -5.31 -12.56 1.85
N ILE A 52 -4.77 -13.00 0.71
CA ILE A 52 -3.50 -13.73 0.66
C ILE A 52 -2.29 -12.81 0.72
N HIS A 53 -2.28 -11.68 0.01
CA HIS A 53 -1.05 -10.90 -0.14
C HIS A 53 -0.51 -10.31 1.16
N PRO A 54 -1.32 -9.84 2.15
CA PRO A 54 -0.74 -9.29 3.38
C PRO A 54 0.00 -10.36 4.19
N ARG A 55 -0.47 -11.61 4.12
CA ARG A 55 0.17 -12.77 4.75
C ARG A 55 1.46 -13.16 4.04
N VAL A 56 1.46 -13.14 2.71
CA VAL A 56 2.66 -13.41 1.90
C VAL A 56 3.71 -12.31 2.13
N SER A 57 3.30 -11.05 2.10
CA SER A 57 4.15 -9.90 2.38
C SER A 57 4.78 -9.98 3.77
N LEU A 58 3.97 -10.26 4.81
CA LEU A 58 4.49 -10.45 6.17
C LEU A 58 5.54 -11.56 6.23
N ARG A 59 5.21 -12.74 5.68
CA ARG A 59 6.14 -13.89 5.67
C ARG A 59 7.43 -13.58 4.91
N ASN A 60 7.37 -12.78 3.85
CA ASN A 60 8.57 -12.40 3.10
C ASN A 60 9.39 -11.33 3.83
N ALA A 61 8.75 -10.38 4.49
CA ALA A 61 9.42 -9.38 5.31
C ALA A 61 10.15 -10.02 6.52
N GLU A 62 9.52 -10.99 7.19
CA GLU A 62 10.12 -11.74 8.30
C GLU A 62 11.37 -12.54 7.92
N LYS A 63 11.56 -12.87 6.64
CA LYS A 63 12.78 -13.57 6.17
C LYS A 63 13.99 -12.64 6.06
N ILE A 64 13.78 -11.33 5.95
CA ILE A 64 14.85 -10.37 5.65
C ILE A 64 15.17 -9.42 6.80
N THR A 65 14.27 -9.27 7.77
CA THR A 65 14.47 -8.41 8.93
C THR A 65 13.56 -8.80 10.09
N ASP A 66 14.00 -8.53 11.30
CA ASP A 66 13.15 -8.61 12.48
C ASP A 66 12.07 -7.53 12.45
N LEU A 67 10.86 -7.93 12.83
CA LEU A 67 9.69 -7.06 12.86
C LEU A 67 9.11 -7.03 14.27
N SER A 68 8.87 -5.82 14.77
CA SER A 68 8.10 -5.58 15.99
C SER A 68 6.63 -5.99 15.81
N PRO A 69 5.89 -6.25 16.90
CA PRO A 69 4.46 -6.58 16.82
C PRO A 69 3.64 -5.53 16.05
N LYS A 70 4.01 -4.25 16.14
CA LYS A 70 3.38 -3.16 15.40
C LYS A 70 3.65 -3.23 13.90
N GLU A 71 4.90 -3.45 13.49
CA GLU A 71 5.24 -3.59 12.07
C GLU A 71 4.55 -4.80 11.45
N LYS A 72 4.46 -5.91 12.18
CA LYS A 72 3.70 -7.09 11.73
C LYS A 72 2.22 -6.78 11.55
N ASP A 73 1.61 -6.04 12.48
CA ASP A 73 0.21 -5.64 12.39
C ASP A 73 -0.06 -4.73 11.20
N ILE A 74 0.81 -3.74 10.95
CA ILE A 74 0.75 -2.87 9.77
C ILE A 74 0.79 -3.70 8.49
N ILE A 75 1.79 -4.58 8.34
CA ILE A 75 1.96 -5.38 7.12
C ILE A 75 0.80 -6.38 6.95
N LEU A 76 0.28 -6.97 8.02
CA LEU A 76 -0.79 -7.96 7.91
C LEU A 76 -2.15 -7.33 7.60
N LYS A 77 -2.37 -6.07 7.99
CA LYS A 77 -3.69 -5.43 8.01
C LYS A 77 -3.83 -4.19 7.14
N HIS A 78 -2.87 -3.93 6.24
CA HIS A 78 -2.94 -2.81 5.26
C HIS A 78 -3.99 -2.98 4.16
N MET A 79 -4.79 -4.05 4.21
CA MET A 79 -5.95 -4.28 3.34
C MET A 79 -7.25 -4.26 4.14
N TRP A 80 -7.29 -3.43 5.18
CA TRP A 80 -8.49 -3.28 5.97
C TRP A 80 -9.60 -2.66 5.11
N GLY A 81 -10.84 -3.11 5.32
CA GLY A 81 -11.97 -2.82 4.44
C GLY A 81 -12.13 -3.79 3.27
N SER A 82 -11.02 -4.31 2.71
CA SER A 82 -11.05 -5.46 1.79
C SER A 82 -10.94 -6.81 2.52
N THR A 83 -10.51 -6.77 3.77
CA THR A 83 -10.44 -7.90 4.70
C THR A 83 -11.09 -7.54 6.03
N SER A 84 -11.53 -8.56 6.78
CA SER A 84 -12.12 -8.40 8.13
C SER A 84 -11.07 -8.20 9.23
N ALA A 85 -9.79 -8.06 8.90
CA ALA A 85 -8.72 -7.95 9.88
C ALA A 85 -8.62 -6.52 10.42
N LEU A 86 -9.18 -6.27 11.61
CA LEU A 86 -9.20 -4.95 12.23
C LEU A 86 -7.80 -4.51 12.68
N PRO A 87 -7.27 -3.36 12.19
CA PRO A 87 -6.00 -2.77 12.63
C PRO A 87 -5.96 -2.57 14.14
N HIS A 88 -4.87 -2.99 14.80
CA HIS A 88 -4.76 -2.85 16.26
C HIS A 88 -4.11 -1.52 16.66
N TYR A 89 -3.17 -1.03 15.85
CA TYR A 89 -2.43 0.19 16.13
C TYR A 89 -2.92 1.36 15.26
N ARG A 90 -2.78 2.58 15.78
CA ARG A 90 -3.08 3.81 15.02
C ARG A 90 -2.19 3.93 13.78
N GLU A 91 -0.95 3.45 13.90
CA GLU A 91 0.01 3.35 12.81
C GLU A 91 -0.47 2.42 11.69
N SER A 92 -1.14 1.32 12.03
CA SER A 92 -1.72 0.39 11.06
C SER A 92 -2.84 1.05 10.27
N ILE A 93 -3.74 1.79 10.95
CA ILE A 93 -4.79 2.57 10.28
C ILE A 93 -4.18 3.64 9.37
N LEU A 94 -3.15 4.34 9.84
CA LEU A 94 -2.49 5.38 9.04
C LEU A 94 -1.92 4.82 7.74
N VAL A 95 -1.16 3.72 7.82
CA VAL A 95 -0.55 3.11 6.63
C VAL A 95 -1.64 2.59 5.67
N ASP A 96 -2.65 1.90 6.19
CA ASP A 96 -3.79 1.40 5.40
C ASP A 96 -4.52 2.54 4.65
N MET A 97 -4.78 3.68 5.30
CA MET A 97 -5.42 4.82 4.65
C MET A 97 -4.56 5.44 3.54
N VAL A 98 -3.25 5.59 3.78
CA VAL A 98 -2.32 6.14 2.79
C VAL A 98 -2.17 5.18 1.62
N ASP A 99 -2.12 3.89 1.89
CA ASP A 99 -2.05 2.82 0.90
C ASP A 99 -3.25 2.84 -0.04
N ASN A 100 -4.46 2.78 0.53
CA ASN A 100 -5.72 2.87 -0.19
C ASN A 100 -5.79 4.14 -1.06
N TRP A 101 -5.35 5.29 -0.53
CA TRP A 101 -5.33 6.55 -1.28
C TRP A 101 -4.32 6.54 -2.44
N ALA A 102 -3.13 5.95 -2.23
CA ALA A 102 -2.12 5.81 -3.28
C ALA A 102 -2.62 4.86 -4.38
N ALA A 103 -3.20 3.71 -4.01
CA ALA A 103 -3.74 2.74 -4.95
C ALA A 103 -4.85 3.33 -5.82
N VAL A 104 -5.76 4.11 -5.22
CA VAL A 104 -6.81 4.84 -5.95
C VAL A 104 -6.21 5.79 -6.98
N GLN A 105 -5.25 6.63 -6.59
CA GLN A 105 -4.65 7.58 -7.53
C GLN A 105 -3.89 6.88 -8.67
N GLU A 106 -3.11 5.85 -8.35
CA GLU A 106 -2.37 5.07 -9.34
C GLU A 106 -3.31 4.40 -10.35
N PHE A 107 -4.47 3.92 -9.89
CA PHE A 107 -5.50 3.35 -10.75
C PHE A 107 -6.10 4.39 -11.73
N PHE A 108 -6.36 5.62 -11.27
CA PHE A 108 -6.97 6.67 -12.10
C PHE A 108 -5.97 7.46 -12.95
N THR A 109 -4.68 7.45 -12.61
CA THR A 109 -3.64 8.22 -13.32
C THR A 109 -3.62 7.95 -14.84
N PRO A 110 -3.65 6.70 -15.35
CA PRO A 110 -3.65 6.44 -16.79
C PRO A 110 -4.83 7.06 -17.53
N ALA A 111 -6.01 7.11 -16.91
CA ALA A 111 -7.20 7.72 -17.49
C ALA A 111 -7.05 9.25 -17.58
N THR A 112 -6.52 9.88 -16.52
CA THR A 112 -6.27 11.33 -16.52
C THR A 112 -5.23 11.76 -17.55
N GLU A 113 -4.16 10.97 -17.76
CA GLU A 113 -3.14 11.28 -18.75
C GLU A 113 -3.65 11.11 -20.19
N ARG A 114 -4.52 10.11 -20.44
CA ARG A 114 -5.24 9.97 -21.71
C ARG A 114 -6.16 11.15 -21.98
N PHE A 115 -6.93 11.60 -20.98
CA PHE A 115 -7.82 12.75 -21.12
C PHE A 115 -7.04 14.04 -21.42
N LYS A 116 -5.96 14.32 -20.68
CA LYS A 116 -5.09 15.48 -20.94
C LYS A 116 -4.47 15.46 -22.34
N LYS A 117 -4.01 14.30 -22.82
CA LYS A 117 -3.48 14.19 -24.19
C LYS A 117 -4.53 14.46 -25.27
N LEU A 118 -5.77 14.02 -25.04
CA LEU A 118 -6.89 14.25 -25.96
C LEU A 118 -7.32 15.72 -25.98
N THR A 119 -7.41 16.37 -24.82
CA THR A 119 -7.75 17.80 -24.73
C THR A 119 -6.65 18.68 -25.31
N HIS A 120 -5.37 18.34 -25.05
CA HIS A 120 -4.23 19.11 -25.57
C HIS A 120 -4.02 18.96 -27.08
N ARG A 121 -4.45 17.84 -27.69
CA ARG A 121 -4.51 17.67 -29.15
C ARG A 121 -5.61 18.51 -29.79
N LYS A 122 -6.78 18.64 -29.15
CA LYS A 122 -7.88 19.47 -29.67
C LYS A 122 -7.57 20.97 -29.64
N THR A 123 -6.84 21.46 -28.62
CA THR A 123 -6.42 22.87 -28.56
C THR A 123 -5.28 23.24 -29.51
N LYS A 124 -4.52 22.28 -30.04
CA LYS A 124 -3.50 22.52 -31.07
C LYS A 124 -4.01 22.34 -32.50
N ALA A 125 -5.24 21.83 -32.68
CA ALA A 125 -5.86 21.57 -33.97
C ALA A 125 -6.92 22.64 -34.36
N ASN A 126 -7.11 23.65 -33.52
CA ASN A 126 -7.83 24.90 -33.77
C ASN A 126 -6.84 26.06 -33.79
#